data_AF-A0A495Z116-F1
#
_entry.id   AF-A0A495Z116-F1
#
_cell.length_a   1.000
_cell.length_b   1.000
_cell.length_c   1.000
_cell.angle_alpha   90.00
_cell.angle_beta   90.00
_cell.angle_gamma   90.00
#
_symmetry.space_group_name_H-M   'P 1'
#
loop_
_entity.id
_entity.type
_entity.pdbx_description
1 polymer ?
#
loop_
_entity_poly.entity_id
_entity_poly.type
_entity_poly.pdbx_seq_one_letter_code
_entity_poly.pdbx_strand_id
1 'polypeptide(L)'
;MRAHGFTAGLSSSIQWHFERRYQQILTLAYDFSPALSLGSRLIWQVEGINIYFALRRSGYAGTDFFIILGDPNASEFKQRLVAKVIRAF
;
A
#
# COMPACT_ATOMS: atom_id res chain seq x y z
N MET A 1 14.70 -14.71 16.07
CA MET A 1 13.82 -13.52 16.13
C MET A 1 12.63 -13.77 15.22
N ARG A 2 11.43 -14.06 15.75
CA ARG A 2 10.21 -14.23 14.96
C ARG A 2 9.30 -13.05 15.24
N ALA A 3 9.28 -12.07 14.34
CA ALA A 3 8.25 -11.05 14.35
C ALA A 3 7.27 -11.41 13.24
N HIS A 4 6.19 -12.08 13.62
CA HIS A 4 4.99 -12.17 12.82
C HIS A 4 4.07 -11.05 13.29
N GLY A 5 3.91 -10.03 12.47
CA GLY A 5 3.13 -8.84 12.79
C GLY A 5 1.93 -8.73 11.84
N PHE A 6 0.76 -8.41 12.37
CA PHE A 6 -0.38 -8.02 11.55
C PHE A 6 -0.83 -6.62 11.94
N THR A 7 -0.96 -5.76 10.96
CA THR A 7 -1.46 -4.40 11.12
C THR A 7 -2.65 -4.21 10.18
N ALA A 8 -3.75 -3.70 10.72
CA ALA A 8 -4.89 -3.24 9.95
C ALA A 8 -5.19 -1.79 10.30
N GLY A 9 -5.51 -0.98 9.30
CA GLY A 9 -5.88 0.41 9.46
C GLY A 9 -7.06 0.75 8.55
N LEU A 10 -8.03 1.47 9.08
CA LEU A 10 -9.15 2.00 8.33
C LEU A 10 -9.16 3.52 8.49
N SER A 11 -9.24 4.23 7.36
CA SER A 11 -9.36 5.69 7.32
C SER A 11 -10.58 6.07 6.49
N SER A 12 -11.32 7.08 6.94
CA SER A 12 -12.46 7.64 6.22
C SER A 12 -12.28 9.15 6.13
N SER A 13 -12.43 9.70 4.93
CA SER A 13 -12.32 11.12 4.63
C SER A 13 -13.56 11.61 3.90
N ILE A 14 -14.02 12.79 4.29
CA ILE A 14 -15.09 13.52 3.62
C ILE A 14 -14.52 14.89 3.29
N GLN A 15 -14.36 15.19 2.01
CA GLN A 15 -13.87 16.47 1.55
C GLN A 15 -15.02 17.29 0.98
N TRP A 16 -15.15 18.51 1.50
CA TRP A 16 -16.16 19.48 1.11
C TRP A 16 -15.46 20.63 0.39
N HIS A 17 -15.41 20.57 -0.94
CA HIS A 17 -14.91 21.68 -1.75
C HIS A 17 -15.61 21.64 -3.12
N PHE A 18 -16.68 22.44 -3.29
CA PHE A 18 -17.60 22.51 -4.44
C PHE A 18 -18.33 21.20 -4.80
N GLU A 19 -17.68 20.05 -4.70
CA GLU A 19 -18.23 18.70 -4.80
C GLU A 19 -18.01 17.92 -3.50
N ARG A 20 -18.91 16.99 -3.21
CA ARG A 20 -18.83 16.11 -2.04
C ARG A 20 -18.01 14.87 -2.41
N ARG A 21 -16.76 14.79 -1.95
CA ARG A 21 -15.91 13.61 -2.15
C ARG A 21 -15.86 12.76 -0.90
N TYR A 22 -16.21 11.49 -1.06
CA TYR A 22 -16.10 10.46 -0.04
C TYR A 22 -14.95 9.53 -0.37
N GLN A 23 -14.09 9.23 0.60
CA GLN A 23 -13.02 8.25 0.44
C GLN A 23 -12.88 7.39 1.70
N GLN A 24 -12.90 6.08 1.52
CA GLN A 24 -12.49 5.11 2.52
C GLN A 24 -11.19 4.45 2.08
N ILE A 25 -10.27 4.27 3.01
CA ILE A 25 -9.00 3.61 2.78
C ILE A 25 -8.84 2.51 3.81
N LEU A 26 -8.83 1.26 3.36
CA LEU A 26 -8.43 0.12 4.15
C LEU A 26 -6.97 -0.22 3.83
N THR A 27 -6.15 -0.34 4.86
CA THR A 27 -4.75 -0.74 4.76
C THR A 27 -4.55 -1.99 5.59
N LEU A 28 -3.99 -3.04 4.98
CA LEU A 28 -3.58 -4.26 5.69
C LEU A 28 -2.10 -4.46 5.48
N ALA A 29 -1.39 -4.90 6.50
CA ALA A 29 0.02 -5.24 6.41
C ALA A 29 0.30 -6.48 7.26
N TYR A 30 1.12 -7.36 6.70
CA TYR A 30 1.61 -8.54 7.37
C TYR A 30 3.13 -8.60 7.26
N ASP A 31 3.78 -8.62 8.42
CA ASP A 31 5.22 -8.74 8.54
C ASP A 31 5.56 -10.23 8.74
N PHE A 32 6.24 -10.82 7.75
CA PHE A 32 6.74 -12.20 7.85
C PHE A 32 8.02 -12.27 8.69
N SER A 33 8.81 -11.20 8.63
CA SER A 33 10.06 -11.02 9.37
C SER A 33 10.38 -9.53 9.44
N PRO A 34 11.37 -9.09 10.26
CA PRO A 34 11.81 -7.69 10.27
C PRO A 34 12.26 -7.15 8.90
N ALA A 35 12.62 -8.06 7.98
CA ALA A 35 13.14 -7.75 6.66
C ALA A 35 12.13 -8.02 5.53
N LEU A 36 10.94 -8.59 5.80
CA LEU A 36 10.01 -9.00 4.74
C LEU A 36 8.56 -8.74 5.19
N SER A 37 7.84 -7.94 4.41
CA SER A 37 6.43 -7.64 4.67
C SER A 37 5.61 -7.59 3.39
N LEU A 38 4.32 -7.92 3.52
CA LEU A 38 3.32 -7.76 2.47
C LEU A 38 2.27 -6.77 2.96
N GLY A 39 2.10 -5.69 2.22
CA GLY A 39 1.05 -4.71 2.43
C GLY A 39 0.00 -4.77 1.33
N SER A 40 -1.21 -4.36 1.67
CA SER A 40 -2.25 -4.02 0.70
C SER A 40 -2.94 -2.73 1.11
N ARG A 41 -3.44 -2.00 0.12
CA ARG A 41 -4.24 -0.81 0.32
C ARG A 41 -5.38 -0.80 -0.67
N LEU A 42 -6.58 -0.61 -0.15
CA LEU A 42 -7.84 -0.57 -0.87
C LEU A 42 -8.47 0.79 -0.63
N ILE A 43 -8.74 1.50 -1.71
CA ILE A 43 -9.27 2.85 -1.74
C ILE A 43 -10.62 2.77 -2.42
N TRP A 44 -11.66 3.12 -1.67
CA TRP A 44 -13.02 3.25 -2.17
C TRP A 44 -13.39 4.72 -2.20
N GLN A 45 -13.70 5.24 -3.39
CA GLN A 45 -14.12 6.62 -3.57
C GLN A 45 -15.21 6.71 -4.64
N VAL A 46 -15.78 7.90 -4.79
CA VAL A 46 -16.89 8.14 -5.74
C VAL A 46 -16.47 7.81 -7.18
N GLU A 47 -15.23 8.10 -7.57
CA GLU A 47 -14.75 7.84 -8.93
C GLU A 47 -14.38 6.36 -9.19
N GLY A 48 -14.35 5.49 -8.17
CA GLY A 48 -14.01 4.08 -8.37
C GLY A 48 -13.36 3.40 -7.16
N ILE A 49 -12.92 2.16 -7.41
CA ILE A 49 -12.26 1.30 -6.44
C ILE A 49 -10.86 0.98 -6.95
N ASN A 50 -9.85 1.33 -6.15
CA ASN A 50 -8.47 0.95 -6.42
C ASN A 50 -7.93 0.04 -5.33
N ILE A 51 -7.15 -0.97 -5.71
CA ILE A 51 -6.42 -1.83 -4.79
C ILE A 51 -5.00 -2.04 -5.30
N TYR A 52 -4.04 -2.11 -4.39
CA TYR A 52 -2.72 -2.61 -4.73
C TYR A 52 -2.15 -3.45 -3.60
N PHE A 53 -1.19 -4.30 -3.96
CA PHE A 53 -0.40 -5.12 -3.06
C PHE A 53 1.06 -4.74 -3.22
N ALA A 54 1.81 -4.73 -2.12
CA ALA A 54 3.21 -4.38 -2.10
C ALA A 54 3.98 -5.37 -1.24
N LEU A 55 4.87 -6.15 -1.84
CA LEU A 55 5.85 -6.96 -1.13
C LEU A 55 7.10 -6.12 -0.92
N ARG A 56 7.49 -5.89 0.33
CA ARG A 56 8.71 -5.16 0.71
C ARG A 56 9.74 -6.13 1.26
N ARG A 57 10.98 -6.01 0.77
CA ARG A 57 12.15 -6.67 1.36
C ARG A 57 13.21 -5.63 1.74
N SER A 58 13.52 -5.56 3.03
CA SER A 58 14.47 -4.63 3.65
C SER A 58 15.72 -5.37 4.17
N GLY A 59 16.78 -4.63 4.49
CA GLY A 59 17.95 -5.18 5.20
C GLY A 59 19.24 -5.29 4.38
N TYR A 60 19.25 -4.87 3.11
CA TYR A 60 20.46 -4.84 2.28
C TYR A 60 21.25 -3.55 2.49
N ALA A 61 21.78 -3.34 3.70
CA ALA A 61 22.60 -2.18 4.06
C ALA A 61 21.94 -0.82 3.72
N GLY A 62 20.68 -0.64 4.15
CA GLY A 62 19.90 0.57 3.86
C GLY A 62 19.19 0.56 2.50
N THR A 63 19.22 -0.57 1.78
CA THR A 63 18.45 -0.78 0.54
C THR A 63 17.16 -1.55 0.80
N ASP A 64 16.06 -1.00 0.32
CA ASP A 64 14.72 -1.58 0.34
C ASP A 64 14.23 -1.87 -1.08
N PHE A 65 13.75 -3.09 -1.29
CA PHE A 65 13.14 -3.55 -2.53
C PHE A 65 11.63 -3.67 -2.36
N PHE A 66 10.89 -3.28 -3.40
CA PHE A 66 9.44 -3.35 -3.44
C PHE A 66 8.99 -3.99 -4.75
N ILE A 67 8.07 -4.95 -4.65
CA ILE A 67 7.30 -5.48 -5.77
C ILE A 67 5.85 -5.09 -5.55
N ILE A 68 5.28 -4.31 -6.44
CA ILE A 68 3.93 -3.75 -6.33
C ILE A 68 3.07 -4.31 -7.46
N LEU A 69 1.94 -4.91 -7.10
CA LEU A 69 0.89 -5.33 -8.03
C LEU A 69 -0.30 -4.38 -7.89
N GLY A 70 -0.70 -3.76 -9.00
CA GLY A 70 -1.65 -2.66 -9.01
C GLY A 70 -0.99 -1.34 -9.42
N ASP A 71 -1.77 -0.26 -9.44
CA ASP A 71 -1.23 1.10 -9.60
C ASP A 71 -1.69 1.98 -8.43
N PRO A 72 -0.79 2.35 -7.51
CA PRO A 72 -1.13 3.20 -6.37
C PRO A 72 -1.66 4.59 -6.74
N ASN A 73 -1.40 5.05 -7.97
CA ASN A 73 -1.78 6.39 -8.43
C ASN A 73 -3.01 6.39 -9.34
N ALA A 74 -3.53 5.21 -9.71
CA ALA A 74 -4.75 5.12 -10.51
C ALA A 74 -6.01 5.31 -9.65
N SER A 75 -7.10 5.78 -10.27
CA SER A 75 -8.44 5.84 -9.64
C SER A 75 -9.09 4.46 -9.51
N GLU A 76 -8.64 3.49 -10.31
CA GLU A 76 -9.17 2.13 -10.37
C GLU A 76 -8.03 1.11 -10.43
N PHE A 77 -8.35 -0.14 -10.09
CA PHE A 77 -7.39 -1.23 -10.21
C PHE A 77 -6.85 -1.33 -11.65
N LYS A 78 -5.53 -1.27 -11.78
CA LYS A 78 -4.82 -1.54 -13.03
C LYS A 78 -3.94 -2.76 -12.85
N GLN A 79 -4.06 -3.72 -13.77
CA GLN A 79 -3.20 -4.90 -13.79
C GLN A 79 -1.78 -4.50 -14.23
N ARG A 80 -0.99 -4.02 -13.27
CA ARG A 80 0.37 -3.53 -13.46
C ARG A 80 1.29 -4.17 -12.42
N LEU A 81 2.48 -4.58 -12.83
CA LEU A 81 3.54 -5.04 -11.94
C LEU A 81 4.70 -4.04 -11.99
N VAL A 82 5.09 -3.53 -10.82
CA VAL A 82 6.15 -2.52 -10.68
C VAL A 82 7.19 -3.03 -9.70
N ALA A 83 8.47 -2.97 -10.07
CA ALA A 83 9.59 -3.16 -9.17
C ALA A 83 10.19 -1.79 -8.82
N LYS A 84 10.42 -1.53 -7.53
CA LYS A 84 11.02 -0.28 -7.03
C LYS A 84 12.15 -0.61 -6.05
N VAL A 85 13.24 0.15 -6.14
CA VAL A 85 14.38 0.04 -5.22
C VAL A 85 14.61 1.41 -4.60
N ILE A 86 14.81 1.45 -3.28
CA ILE A 86 15.14 2.66 -2.52
C ILE A 86 16.44 2.36 -1.78
N ARG A 87 17.42 3.25 -1.86
CA ARG A 87 18.68 3.14 -1.11
C ARG A 87 18.91 4.41 -0.30
N ALA A 88 19.04 4.26 1.01
CA ALA A 88 19.46 5.35 1.88
C ALA A 88 20.98 5.60 1.69
N PHE A 89 21.38 6.87 1.68
CA PHE A 89 22.77 7.33 1.60
C PHE A 89 23.05 8.32 2.74
#